data_AF-A0A0H5RCQ1-F1
#
_entry.id   AF-A0A0H5RCQ1-F1
#
_cell.length_a   1.000
_cell.length_b   1.000
_cell.length_c   1.000
_cell.angle_alpha   90.00
_cell.angle_beta   90.00
_cell.angle_gamma   90.00
#
_symmetry.space_group_name_H-M   'P 1'
#
loop_
_entity.id
_entity.type
_entity.pdbx_description
1 polymer ?
#
loop_
_entity_poly.entity_id
_entity_poly.type
_entity_poly.pdbx_seq_one_letter_code
_entity_poly.pdbx_strand_id
1 'polypeptide(L)'
;ATEFFIAEQAKVILSCFPERDLFRMNAFICMYNRIIGDNEVRSLFRSMFSKENQNLIMIRLGYLALWNPFYPSTWYRIDLQHRDGRHLSGLIMRMTLIEHNSMIFDVVLDGKHIDLPAIWIAKMPEHGVLEFQFRETPLPHLPLRERLAVHSLGWTPSVIWAASAEFKSLRVAFSTANTHVRKQTSVRPLAPVR
;
A
#
# COMPACT_ATOMS: atom_id res chain seq x y z
N ALA A 1 -30.85 -5.55 -11.51
CA ALA A 1 -30.37 -4.41 -10.70
C ALA A 1 -28.98 -4.74 -10.21
N THR A 2 -28.01 -3.83 -10.31
CA THR A 2 -26.68 -4.04 -9.72
C THR A 2 -26.75 -3.56 -8.28
N GLU A 3 -26.75 -4.50 -7.33
CA GLU A 3 -26.72 -4.16 -5.91
C GLU A 3 -25.30 -3.73 -5.50
N PHE A 4 -25.22 -2.62 -4.78
CA PHE A 4 -23.98 -2.09 -4.23
C PHE A 4 -23.93 -2.37 -2.72
N PHE A 5 -22.71 -2.55 -2.20
CA PHE A 5 -22.45 -2.86 -0.79
C PHE A 5 -21.61 -1.75 -0.17
N ILE A 6 -21.88 -1.38 1.08
CA ILE A 6 -20.85 -0.69 1.87
C ILE A 6 -19.82 -1.71 2.37
N ALA A 7 -18.59 -1.27 2.66
CA ALA A 7 -17.51 -2.16 3.06
C ALA A 7 -17.84 -3.05 4.27
N GLU A 8 -18.64 -2.55 5.23
CA GLU A 8 -19.09 -3.35 6.39
C GLU A 8 -20.01 -4.51 5.97
N GLN A 9 -20.89 -4.32 4.98
CA GLN A 9 -21.72 -5.40 4.45
C GLN A 9 -20.86 -6.45 3.74
N ALA A 10 -19.90 -6.00 2.94
CA ALA A 10 -18.94 -6.89 2.29
C ALA A 10 -18.13 -7.67 3.33
N LYS A 11 -17.70 -7.04 4.42
CA LYS A 11 -17.00 -7.69 5.53
C LYS A 11 -17.83 -8.80 6.17
N VAL A 12 -19.12 -8.57 6.42
CA VAL A 12 -20.03 -9.58 6.97
C VAL A 12 -20.10 -10.80 6.04
N ILE A 13 -20.29 -10.57 4.74
CA ILE A 13 -20.34 -11.65 3.74
C ILE A 13 -19.02 -12.43 3.70
N LEU A 14 -17.89 -11.73 3.65
CA LEU A 14 -16.56 -12.36 3.61
C LEU A 14 -16.23 -13.16 4.87
N SER A 15 -16.76 -12.74 6.02
CA SER A 15 -16.58 -13.42 7.30
C SER A 15 -17.33 -14.76 7.37
N CYS A 16 -18.30 -15.02 6.49
CA CYS A 16 -18.96 -16.32 6.38
C CYS A 16 -18.08 -17.41 5.75
N PHE A 17 -16.97 -17.04 5.10
CA PHE A 17 -16.00 -17.97 4.53
C PHE A 17 -14.79 -18.14 5.48
N PRO A 18 -14.11 -19.30 5.55
CA PRO A 18 -12.89 -19.45 6.33
C PRO A 18 -11.74 -18.53 5.84
N GLU A 19 -10.77 -18.21 6.71
CA GLU A 19 -9.73 -17.21 6.40
C GLU A 19 -8.78 -17.58 5.27
N ARG A 20 -8.42 -18.87 5.20
CA ARG A 20 -7.52 -19.40 4.17
C ARG A 20 -8.27 -19.90 2.94
N ASP A 21 -9.55 -19.55 2.83
CA ASP A 21 -10.43 -20.10 1.82
C ASP A 21 -10.33 -19.30 0.50
N LEU A 22 -10.07 -20.03 -0.59
CA LEU A 22 -10.08 -19.48 -1.95
C LEU A 22 -11.45 -18.86 -2.30
N PHE A 23 -12.54 -19.38 -1.75
CA PHE A 23 -13.89 -18.84 -1.89
C PHE A 23 -14.02 -17.45 -1.28
N ARG A 24 -13.34 -17.15 -0.16
CA ARG A 24 -13.34 -15.79 0.41
C ARG A 24 -12.70 -14.79 -0.55
N MET A 25 -11.56 -15.15 -1.13
CA MET A 25 -10.88 -14.30 -2.11
C MET A 25 -11.73 -14.14 -3.38
N ASN A 26 -12.31 -15.23 -3.89
CA ASN A 26 -13.22 -15.19 -5.04
C ASN A 26 -14.42 -14.27 -4.78
N ALA A 27 -15.03 -14.37 -3.60
CA ALA A 27 -16.13 -13.51 -3.20
C ALA A 27 -15.72 -12.03 -3.18
N PHE A 28 -14.55 -11.71 -2.61
CA PHE A 28 -14.02 -10.34 -2.63
C PHE A 28 -13.82 -9.82 -4.06
N ILE A 29 -13.19 -10.61 -4.93
CA ILE A 29 -12.96 -10.25 -6.34
C ILE A 29 -14.30 -10.00 -7.05
N CYS A 30 -15.29 -10.86 -6.85
CA CYS A 30 -16.62 -10.71 -7.45
C CYS A 30 -17.37 -9.48 -6.93
N MET A 31 -17.13 -9.07 -5.68
CA MET A 31 -17.77 -7.91 -5.07
C MET A 31 -16.99 -6.61 -5.28
N TYR A 32 -15.70 -6.66 -5.66
CA TYR A 32 -14.81 -5.50 -5.65
C TYR A 32 -15.40 -4.25 -6.33
N ASN A 33 -15.98 -4.40 -7.54
CA ASN A 33 -16.59 -3.29 -8.28
C ASN A 33 -17.98 -2.86 -7.78
N ARG A 34 -18.50 -3.52 -6.74
CA ARG A 34 -19.80 -3.24 -6.11
C ARG A 34 -19.65 -2.67 -4.71
N ILE A 35 -18.44 -2.67 -4.14
CA ILE A 35 -18.22 -2.10 -2.82
C ILE A 35 -18.02 -0.59 -2.97
N ILE A 36 -18.85 0.18 -2.27
CA ILE A 36 -18.78 1.63 -2.17
C ILE A 36 -17.70 2.00 -1.16
N GLY A 37 -16.86 2.96 -1.53
CA GLY A 37 -15.81 3.50 -0.66
C GLY A 37 -14.44 2.91 -0.98
N ASP A 38 -13.64 3.69 -1.71
CA ASP A 38 -12.35 3.25 -2.23
C ASP A 38 -11.31 3.01 -1.11
N ASN A 39 -11.34 3.83 -0.05
CA ASN A 39 -10.48 3.64 1.11
C ASN A 39 -10.94 2.46 1.96
N GLU A 40 -12.25 2.31 2.15
CA GLU A 40 -12.86 1.25 2.93
C GLU A 40 -12.62 -0.12 2.28
N VAL A 41 -12.70 -0.22 0.95
CA VAL A 41 -12.33 -1.44 0.20
C VAL A 41 -10.87 -1.82 0.43
N ARG A 42 -9.95 -0.85 0.40
CA ARG A 42 -8.53 -1.11 0.64
C ARG A 42 -8.23 -1.48 2.09
N SER A 43 -8.94 -0.86 3.04
CA SER A 43 -8.86 -1.22 4.47
C SER A 43 -9.36 -2.66 4.70
N LEU A 44 -10.49 -3.02 4.08
CA LEU A 44 -11.04 -4.36 4.10
C LEU A 44 -10.06 -5.38 3.51
N PHE A 45 -9.48 -5.06 2.34
CA PHE A 45 -8.48 -5.89 1.68
C PHE A 45 -7.26 -6.16 2.57
N ARG A 46 -6.73 -5.12 3.24
CA ARG A 46 -5.55 -5.27 4.12
C ARG A 46 -5.83 -6.06 5.39
N SER A 47 -7.03 -5.91 5.94
CA SER A 47 -7.41 -6.50 7.23
C SER A 47 -7.89 -7.95 7.11
N MET A 48 -8.50 -8.34 5.98
CA MET A 48 -9.15 -9.64 5.83
C MET A 48 -8.29 -10.74 5.19
N PHE A 49 -7.16 -10.37 4.57
CA PHE A 49 -6.34 -11.29 3.78
C PHE A 49 -4.88 -11.26 4.21
N SER A 50 -4.21 -12.41 4.23
CA SER A 50 -2.76 -12.50 4.42
C SER A 50 -2.00 -11.86 3.25
N LYS A 51 -0.70 -11.59 3.41
CA LYS A 51 0.13 -10.99 2.34
C LYS A 51 0.12 -11.84 1.06
N GLU A 52 0.12 -13.16 1.21
CA GLU A 52 0.07 -14.11 0.09
C GLU A 52 -1.26 -14.00 -0.65
N ASN A 53 -2.38 -14.00 0.07
CA ASN A 53 -3.71 -13.85 -0.52
C ASN A 53 -3.92 -12.46 -1.12
N GLN A 54 -3.37 -11.42 -0.49
CA GLN A 54 -3.37 -10.06 -1.02
C GLN A 54 -2.70 -10.00 -2.40
N ASN A 55 -1.53 -10.64 -2.54
CA ASN A 55 -0.85 -10.70 -3.82
C ASN A 55 -1.67 -11.43 -4.90
N LEU A 56 -2.26 -12.58 -4.56
CA LEU A 56 -3.10 -13.33 -5.49
C LEU A 56 -4.35 -12.54 -5.93
N ILE A 57 -4.97 -11.80 -5.02
CA ILE A 57 -6.09 -10.90 -5.34
C ILE A 57 -5.61 -9.78 -6.28
N MET A 58 -4.46 -9.16 -6.00
CA MET A 58 -3.90 -8.10 -6.85
C MET A 58 -3.58 -8.60 -8.26
N ILE A 59 -3.03 -9.81 -8.42
CA ILE A 59 -2.82 -10.42 -9.74
C ILE A 59 -4.14 -10.55 -10.52
N ARG A 60 -5.22 -10.90 -9.82
CA ARG A 60 -6.52 -11.16 -10.46
C ARG A 60 -7.35 -9.91 -10.75
N LEU A 61 -7.27 -8.89 -9.90
CA LEU A 61 -7.95 -7.60 -10.12
C LEU A 61 -7.12 -6.61 -10.93
N GLY A 62 -5.81 -6.83 -10.97
CA GLY A 62 -4.81 -5.88 -11.44
C GLY A 62 -4.13 -5.17 -10.28
N TYR A 63 -2.81 -5.03 -10.38
CA TYR A 63 -1.93 -4.46 -9.37
C TYR A 63 -2.31 -3.03 -8.98
N LEU A 64 -2.84 -2.25 -9.93
CA LEU A 64 -3.22 -0.86 -9.71
C LEU A 64 -4.59 -0.70 -9.04
N ALA A 65 -5.46 -1.70 -9.09
CA ALA A 65 -6.83 -1.61 -8.58
C ALA A 65 -6.87 -1.36 -7.05
N LEU A 66 -5.96 -2.02 -6.32
CA LEU A 66 -5.91 -1.95 -4.85
C LEU A 66 -4.74 -1.13 -4.33
N TRP A 67 -3.88 -0.61 -5.21
CA TRP A 67 -2.77 0.22 -4.81
C TRP A 67 -3.24 1.63 -4.42
N ASN A 68 -2.59 2.20 -3.41
CA ASN A 68 -2.85 3.55 -2.93
C ASN A 68 -1.52 4.29 -2.75
N PRO A 69 -1.25 5.37 -3.52
CA PRO A 69 0.01 6.10 -3.43
C PRO A 69 0.17 6.86 -2.10
N PHE A 70 -0.92 7.14 -1.38
CA PHE A 70 -0.89 7.75 -0.05
C PHE A 70 -0.52 6.76 1.04
N TYR A 71 -0.80 5.47 0.82
CA TYR A 71 -0.50 4.40 1.77
C TYR A 71 0.14 3.21 1.06
N PRO A 72 1.34 3.37 0.48
CA PRO A 72 2.00 2.25 -0.18
C PRO A 72 2.19 1.09 0.80
N SER A 73 2.11 -0.14 0.29
CA SER A 73 2.50 -1.33 1.07
C SER A 73 3.98 -1.25 1.43
N THR A 74 4.34 -1.87 2.55
CA THR A 74 5.75 -2.01 2.96
C THR A 74 6.46 -3.16 2.26
N TRP A 75 5.70 -4.08 1.63
CA TRP A 75 6.22 -5.23 0.92
C TRP A 75 5.42 -5.48 -0.36
N TYR A 76 6.15 -5.84 -1.42
CA TYR A 76 5.59 -6.14 -2.73
C TYR A 76 6.19 -7.43 -3.28
N ARG A 77 5.35 -8.23 -3.93
CA ARG A 77 5.71 -9.36 -4.78
C ARG A 77 4.97 -9.20 -6.08
N ILE A 78 5.65 -8.77 -7.13
CA ILE A 78 5.04 -8.34 -8.38
C ILE A 78 5.51 -9.27 -9.49
N ASP A 79 4.56 -9.92 -10.12
CA ASP A 79 4.81 -10.69 -11.33
C ASP A 79 4.89 -9.73 -12.52
N LEU A 80 6.11 -9.61 -13.06
CA LEU A 80 6.43 -8.67 -14.12
C LEU A 80 5.85 -9.11 -15.46
N GLN A 81 5.29 -10.32 -15.61
CA GLN A 81 4.57 -10.69 -16.84
C GLN A 81 3.38 -9.76 -17.09
N HIS A 82 2.77 -9.24 -16.03
CA HIS A 82 1.64 -8.34 -16.11
C HIS A 82 2.09 -6.89 -16.30
N ARG A 83 1.54 -6.23 -17.33
CA ARG A 83 1.89 -4.85 -17.71
C ARG A 83 1.65 -3.85 -16.58
N ASP A 84 0.55 -3.99 -15.85
CA ASP A 84 0.19 -3.17 -14.71
C ASP A 84 1.10 -3.43 -13.49
N GLY A 85 1.58 -4.67 -13.30
CA GLY A 85 2.63 -5.01 -12.35
C GLY A 85 3.92 -4.25 -12.65
N ARG A 86 4.39 -4.28 -13.90
CA ARG A 86 5.54 -3.47 -14.33
C ARG A 86 5.32 -1.98 -14.13
N HIS A 87 4.09 -1.51 -14.40
CA HIS A 87 3.72 -0.12 -14.19
C HIS A 87 3.82 0.26 -12.70
N LEU A 88 3.21 -0.52 -11.81
CA LEU A 88 3.27 -0.33 -10.36
C LEU A 88 4.71 -0.27 -9.86
N SER A 89 5.56 -1.23 -10.26
CA SER A 89 6.99 -1.23 -9.89
C SER A 89 7.67 0.07 -10.31
N GLY A 90 7.42 0.54 -11.54
CA GLY A 90 7.96 1.82 -12.03
C GLY A 90 7.43 3.05 -11.30
N LEU A 91 6.20 3.01 -10.77
CA LEU A 91 5.65 4.08 -9.93
C LEU A 91 6.36 4.13 -8.57
N ILE A 92 6.55 2.99 -7.93
CA ILE A 92 7.20 2.90 -6.62
C ILE A 92 8.67 3.35 -6.72
N MET A 93 9.39 2.94 -7.77
CA MET A 93 10.76 3.41 -8.02
C MET A 93 10.83 4.92 -8.30
N ARG A 94 9.83 5.49 -8.99
CA ARG A 94 9.74 6.95 -9.17
C ARG A 94 9.48 7.67 -7.85
N MET A 95 8.69 7.08 -6.95
CA MET A 95 8.50 7.63 -5.61
C MET A 95 9.83 7.69 -4.85
N THR A 96 10.66 6.64 -4.88
CA THR A 96 11.95 6.66 -4.17
C THR A 96 12.96 7.66 -4.75
N LEU A 97 12.88 8.00 -6.03
CA LEU A 97 13.74 9.03 -6.61
C LEU A 97 13.39 10.44 -6.13
N ILE A 98 12.11 10.72 -5.93
CA ILE A 98 11.61 12.09 -5.66
C ILE A 98 11.39 12.30 -4.16
N GLU A 99 10.87 11.30 -3.46
CA GLU A 99 10.65 11.35 -2.01
C GLU A 99 11.96 11.06 -1.28
N HIS A 100 12.68 12.12 -0.89
CA HIS A 100 13.90 11.98 -0.10
C HIS A 100 13.65 11.09 1.12
N ASN A 101 14.54 10.10 1.33
CA ASN A 101 14.48 9.07 2.37
C ASN A 101 13.43 7.97 2.21
N SER A 102 12.67 7.94 1.11
CA SER A 102 11.97 6.71 0.70
C SER A 102 12.98 5.76 0.06
N MET A 103 12.89 4.47 0.37
CA MET A 103 13.84 3.48 -0.17
C MET A 103 13.20 2.15 -0.49
N ILE A 104 13.75 1.51 -1.52
CA ILE A 104 13.51 0.11 -1.87
C ILE A 104 14.73 -0.69 -1.40
N PHE A 105 14.50 -1.81 -0.73
CA PHE A 105 15.56 -2.69 -0.23
C PHE A 105 15.09 -4.15 -0.24
N ASP A 106 16.01 -5.08 0.03
CA ASP A 106 15.79 -6.53 -0.05
C ASP A 106 15.22 -6.96 -1.40
N VAL A 107 15.79 -6.43 -2.49
CA VAL A 107 15.29 -6.68 -3.85
C VAL A 107 15.69 -8.08 -4.31
N VAL A 108 14.70 -8.84 -4.76
CA VAL A 108 14.84 -10.20 -5.24
C VAL A 108 14.12 -10.33 -6.58
N LEU A 109 14.79 -10.88 -7.59
CA LEU A 109 14.19 -11.26 -8.87
C LEU A 109 14.33 -12.77 -9.05
N ASP A 110 13.21 -13.47 -9.21
CA ASP A 110 13.16 -14.93 -9.38
C ASP A 110 13.95 -15.69 -8.30
N GLY A 111 13.80 -15.25 -7.06
CA GLY A 111 14.48 -15.84 -5.90
C GLY A 111 15.95 -15.45 -5.74
N LYS A 112 16.51 -14.60 -6.61
CA LYS A 112 17.89 -14.12 -6.53
C LYS A 112 17.95 -12.66 -6.08
N HIS A 113 18.77 -12.37 -5.07
CA HIS A 113 19.06 -11.00 -4.67
C HIS A 113 19.76 -10.25 -5.79
N ILE A 114 19.33 -9.01 -6.02
CA ILE A 114 19.90 -8.14 -7.04
C ILE A 114 20.03 -6.70 -6.52
N ASP A 115 20.95 -5.95 -7.12
CA ASP A 115 20.95 -4.49 -7.01
C ASP A 115 19.94 -3.92 -7.99
N LEU A 116 19.08 -3.01 -7.52
CA LEU A 116 18.01 -2.43 -8.32
C LEU A 116 18.58 -1.50 -9.41
N PRO A 117 18.51 -1.85 -10.70
CA PRO A 117 19.12 -1.03 -11.75
C PRO A 117 18.30 0.25 -12.00
N ALA A 118 18.95 1.41 -12.01
CA ALA A 118 18.29 2.69 -12.28
C ALA A 118 17.54 2.72 -13.62
N ILE A 119 18.03 1.97 -14.61
CA ILE A 119 17.43 1.88 -15.95
C ILE A 119 16.02 1.25 -15.93
N TRP A 120 15.66 0.48 -14.90
CA TRP A 120 14.36 -0.17 -14.81
C TRP A 120 13.19 0.80 -14.68
N ILE A 121 13.46 2.04 -14.28
CA ILE A 121 12.46 3.11 -14.26
C ILE A 121 11.96 3.43 -15.67
N ALA A 122 12.85 3.34 -16.66
CA ALA A 122 12.52 3.53 -18.07
C ALA A 122 12.16 2.20 -18.76
N LYS A 123 12.83 1.11 -18.40
CA LYS A 123 12.70 -0.19 -19.05
C LYS A 123 12.73 -1.34 -18.03
N MET A 124 11.56 -1.63 -17.46
CA MET A 124 11.36 -2.75 -16.55
C MET A 124 11.50 -4.09 -17.30
N PRO A 125 12.05 -5.15 -16.68
CA PRO A 125 12.01 -6.49 -17.25
C PRO A 125 10.56 -6.91 -17.56
N GLU A 126 10.37 -7.66 -18.65
CA GLU A 126 9.04 -8.10 -19.10
C GLU A 126 8.55 -9.37 -18.39
N HIS A 127 9.44 -10.07 -17.70
CA HIS A 127 9.18 -11.35 -17.04
C HIS A 127 9.92 -11.43 -15.70
N GLY A 128 9.49 -12.40 -14.89
CA GLY A 128 10.05 -12.70 -13.57
C GLY A 128 9.19 -12.16 -12.43
N VAL A 129 9.42 -12.69 -11.23
CA VAL A 129 8.76 -12.24 -10.00
C VAL A 129 9.72 -11.34 -9.23
N LEU A 130 9.36 -10.06 -9.14
CA LEU A 130 10.10 -9.03 -8.43
C LEU A 130 9.54 -8.86 -7.02
N GLU A 131 10.36 -9.12 -6.02
CA GLU A 131 10.03 -8.93 -4.61
C GLU A 131 10.91 -7.84 -4.01
N PHE A 132 10.32 -6.97 -3.20
CA PHE A 132 11.08 -5.95 -2.47
C PHE A 132 10.29 -5.38 -1.30
N GLN A 133 11.02 -4.78 -0.37
CA GLN A 133 10.46 -3.95 0.68
C GLN A 133 10.53 -2.47 0.30
N PHE A 134 9.49 -1.72 0.67
CA PHE A 134 9.43 -0.28 0.49
C PHE A 134 9.31 0.39 1.86
N ARG A 135 10.27 1.26 2.18
CA ARG A 135 10.19 2.13 3.35
C ARG A 135 9.77 3.52 2.90
N GLU A 136 8.67 3.98 3.47
CA GLU A 136 8.17 5.33 3.23
C GLU A 136 9.01 6.38 3.99
N THR A 137 9.19 7.55 3.37
CA THR A 137 9.73 8.73 4.03
C THR A 137 8.83 9.28 5.16
N PRO A 138 9.38 9.93 6.20
CA PRO A 138 8.59 10.66 7.18
C PRO A 138 7.84 11.87 6.60
N LEU A 139 8.29 12.43 5.48
CA LEU A 139 7.74 13.63 4.85
C LEU A 139 7.47 13.37 3.37
N PRO A 140 6.35 12.70 3.03
CA PRO A 140 6.07 12.34 1.65
C PRO A 140 5.77 13.56 0.79
N HIS A 141 6.12 13.44 -0.49
CA HIS A 141 5.91 14.50 -1.45
C HIS A 141 4.46 14.43 -1.97
N LEU A 142 3.52 15.02 -1.23
CA LEU A 142 2.08 14.96 -1.55
C LEU A 142 1.75 15.33 -3.01
N PRO A 143 2.32 16.40 -3.61
CA PRO A 143 2.03 16.71 -5.02
C PRO A 143 2.48 15.63 -6.01
N LEU A 144 3.44 14.78 -5.63
CA LEU A 144 3.82 13.62 -6.46
C LEU A 144 2.72 12.57 -6.37
N ARG A 145 2.31 12.20 -5.16
CA ARG A 145 1.28 11.17 -4.92
C ARG A 145 -0.05 11.54 -5.54
N GLU A 146 -0.45 12.81 -5.46
CA GLU A 146 -1.64 13.34 -6.12
C GLU A 146 -1.53 13.18 -7.65
N ARG A 147 -0.38 13.53 -8.25
CA ARG A 147 -0.15 13.29 -9.68
C ARG A 147 -0.19 11.81 -10.04
N LEU A 148 0.39 10.93 -9.22
CA LEU A 148 0.33 9.49 -9.47
C LEU A 148 -1.11 8.97 -9.41
N ALA A 149 -1.91 9.43 -8.44
CA ALA A 149 -3.32 9.08 -8.30
C ALA A 149 -4.14 9.53 -9.52
N VAL A 150 -3.95 10.76 -9.99
CA VAL A 150 -4.65 11.27 -11.19
C VAL A 150 -4.23 10.49 -12.44
N HIS A 151 -2.93 10.44 -12.73
CA HIS A 151 -2.45 9.96 -14.02
C HIS A 151 -2.41 8.43 -14.16
N SER A 152 -2.19 7.72 -13.05
CA SER A 152 -2.01 6.27 -13.09
C SER A 152 -3.28 5.52 -12.67
N LEU A 153 -4.10 6.13 -11.80
CA LEU A 153 -5.28 5.50 -11.23
C LEU A 153 -6.60 6.17 -11.67
N GLY A 154 -6.53 7.33 -12.35
CA GLY A 154 -7.72 8.06 -12.78
C GLY A 154 -8.54 8.63 -11.62
N TRP A 155 -7.95 8.83 -10.45
CA TRP A 155 -8.69 9.33 -9.29
C TRP A 155 -9.17 10.75 -9.50
N THR A 156 -10.39 11.02 -9.04
CA THR A 156 -10.98 12.35 -9.06
C THR A 156 -10.46 13.20 -7.89
N PRO A 157 -10.57 14.53 -7.96
CA PRO A 157 -10.15 15.41 -6.87
C PRO A 157 -10.81 15.08 -5.52
N SER A 158 -12.06 14.60 -5.51
CA SER A 158 -12.75 14.23 -4.27
C SER A 158 -12.14 13.00 -3.60
N VAL A 159 -11.78 11.97 -4.38
CA VAL A 159 -11.09 10.76 -3.88
C VAL A 159 -9.72 11.13 -3.33
N ILE A 160 -8.98 11.99 -4.05
CA ILE A 160 -7.67 12.48 -3.63
C ILE A 160 -7.76 13.26 -2.32
N TRP A 161 -8.75 14.16 -2.20
CA TRP A 161 -8.96 14.93 -0.99
C TRP A 161 -9.25 14.04 0.21
N ALA A 162 -10.13 13.05 0.07
CA ALA A 162 -10.45 12.09 1.12
C ALA A 162 -9.21 11.29 1.57
N ALA A 163 -8.44 10.74 0.63
CA ALA A 163 -7.21 10.00 0.92
C ALA A 163 -6.12 10.88 1.58
N SER A 164 -5.95 12.12 1.11
CA SER A 164 -4.98 13.08 1.66
C SER A 164 -5.36 13.57 3.06
N ALA A 165 -6.66 13.77 3.32
CA ALA A 165 -7.18 14.17 4.63
C ALA A 165 -6.97 13.08 5.69
N GLU A 166 -7.26 11.83 5.34
CA GLU A 166 -6.98 10.67 6.19
C GLU A 166 -5.47 10.56 6.46
N PHE A 167 -4.64 10.77 5.44
CA PHE A 167 -3.18 10.65 5.54
C PHE A 167 -2.60 11.67 6.52
N LYS A 168 -3.06 12.92 6.42
CA LYS A 168 -2.67 14.01 7.32
C LYS A 168 -3.15 13.74 8.75
N SER A 169 -4.37 13.25 8.92
CA SER A 169 -4.96 13.00 10.25
C SER A 169 -4.19 11.92 11.01
N LEU A 170 -3.84 10.81 10.35
CA LEU A 170 -3.02 9.75 10.95
C LEU A 170 -1.63 10.26 11.34
N ARG A 171 -0.97 11.03 10.48
CA ARG A 171 0.35 11.62 10.76
C ARG A 171 0.34 12.54 11.98
N VAL A 172 -0.70 13.37 12.13
CA VAL A 172 -0.87 14.23 13.32
C VAL A 172 -1.02 13.38 14.57
N ALA A 173 -1.85 12.32 14.54
CA ALA A 173 -2.05 11.41 15.66
C ALA A 173 -0.76 10.69 16.09
N PHE A 174 0.07 10.25 15.14
CA PHE A 174 1.37 9.63 15.44
C PHE A 174 2.39 10.63 16.00
N SER A 175 2.37 11.88 15.53
CA SER A 175 3.24 12.95 16.07
C SER A 175 2.87 13.31 17.52
N THR A 176 1.58 13.43 17.84
CA THR A 176 1.13 13.71 19.21
C THR A 176 1.39 12.54 20.14
N ALA A 177 1.17 11.30 19.71
CA ALA A 177 1.50 10.10 20.50
C ALA A 177 3.00 10.02 20.87
N ASN A 178 3.90 10.27 19.92
CA ASN A 178 5.34 10.28 20.19
C ASN A 178 5.80 11.43 21.09
N THR A 179 5.08 12.55 21.08
CA THR A 179 5.37 13.71 21.95
C THR A 179 4.98 13.41 23.42
N HIS A 180 3.92 12.63 23.64
CA HIS A 180 3.53 12.20 24.99
C HIS A 180 4.46 11.13 25.57
N VAL A 181 4.96 10.18 24.75
CA VAL A 181 5.95 9.18 25.20
C VAL A 181 7.27 9.84 25.60
N ARG A 182 7.77 10.82 24.82
CA ARG A 182 9.00 11.55 25.17
C ARG A 182 8.91 12.34 26.47
N LYS A 183 7.73 12.83 26.85
CA LYS A 183 7.53 13.54 28.12
C LYS A 183 7.49 12.61 29.35
N GLN A 184 7.24 11.30 29.17
CA GLN A 184 7.25 10.33 30.26
C GLN A 184 8.63 9.69 30.52
N THR A 185 9.56 9.72 29.56
CA THR A 185 10.93 9.17 29.72
C THR A 185 11.97 10.17 30.25
N SER A 186 11.57 11.36 30.69
CA SER A 186 12.44 12.29 31.43
C SER A 186 12.62 11.82 32.89
N VAL A 187 13.33 10.69 33.08
CA VAL A 187 13.73 10.21 34.40
C VAL A 187 14.87 11.09 34.92
N ARG A 188 14.70 11.55 36.17
CA ARG A 188 15.58 12.45 36.94
C ARG A 188 17.07 12.02 36.90
N PRO A 189 18.02 12.97 36.92
CA PRO A 189 19.42 12.64 37.13
C PRO A 189 19.62 12.05 38.54
N LEU A 190 20.30 10.90 38.61
CA LEU A 190 20.76 10.30 39.87
C LEU A 190 21.79 11.23 40.51
N ALA A 191 21.53 11.63 41.76
CA ALA A 191 22.50 12.36 42.57
C ALA A 191 23.73 11.48 42.85
N PRO A 192 24.94 12.06 42.95
CA PRO A 192 26.14 11.28 43.24
C PRO A 192 26.13 10.87 44.71
N VAL A 193 26.25 9.56 44.95
CA VAL A 193 26.48 9.00 46.28
C VAL A 193 27.92 9.33 46.69
N ARG A 194 28.07 9.96 47.87
CA ARG A 194 29.36 10.16 48.55
C ARG A 194 29.65 8.96 49.45
#